data_AF-A0AAU0KA50-F1
#
_entry.id   AF-A0AAU0KA50-F1
#
_cell.length_a   1.000
_cell.length_b   1.000
_cell.length_c   1.000
_cell.angle_alpha   90.00
_cell.angle_beta   90.00
_cell.angle_gamma   90.00
#
_symmetry.space_group_name_H-M   'P 1'
#
loop_
_entity.id
_entity.type
_entity.pdbx_description
1 polymer ?
#
loop_
_entity_poly.entity_id
_entity_poly.type
_entity_poly.pdbx_seq_one_letter_code
_entity_poly.pdbx_strand_id
1 'polypeptide(L)'
;MKKLSAVFVALLAACVLSSFAFAVEVPKLNAPFIVTTCGQSPGAVMVHMSAMQSKIAANHDNKLTADKLAAANAKTLIVTSGTSMKGMGAAGTNVENEIARCTELIAEAKKLGMTVIGAHIEGMARRTDNSDAASIEAVMKDADVILAVTDSDSDGFFTKYAQEHNKPLIVVKDALAIGPALKAAE
;
A
#
# COMPACT_ATOMS: atom_id res chain seq x y z
N MET A 1 -41.03 45.99 19.17
CA MET A 1 -39.98 45.68 18.17
C MET A 1 -38.74 45.12 18.90
N LYS A 2 -38.76 43.85 19.35
CA LYS A 2 -37.68 43.26 20.19
C LYS A 2 -37.48 41.73 19.98
N LYS A 3 -37.84 41.14 18.83
CA LYS A 3 -37.82 39.66 18.69
C LYS A 3 -37.37 39.10 17.34
N LEU A 4 -36.53 39.81 16.56
CA LEU A 4 -36.14 39.32 15.22
C LEU A 4 -34.65 39.08 14.96
N SER A 5 -33.73 39.41 15.88
CA SER A 5 -32.29 39.31 15.59
C SER A 5 -31.54 38.16 16.28
N ALA A 6 -32.16 37.45 17.23
CA ALA A 6 -31.48 36.38 17.97
C ALA A 6 -31.60 34.99 17.32
N VAL A 7 -32.55 34.79 16.41
CA VAL A 7 -32.82 33.47 15.81
C VAL A 7 -31.86 33.14 14.66
N PHE A 8 -31.28 34.16 14.00
CA PHE A 8 -30.34 33.95 12.89
C PHE A 8 -28.90 33.65 13.31
N VAL A 9 -28.50 33.99 14.53
CA VAL A 9 -27.14 33.70 15.05
C VAL A 9 -27.06 32.32 15.71
N ALA A 10 -28.18 31.79 16.20
CA ALA A 10 -28.24 30.46 16.79
C ALA A 10 -28.25 29.32 15.77
N LEU A 11 -28.56 29.59 14.50
CA LEU A 11 -28.61 28.56 13.45
C LEU A 11 -27.27 28.33 12.72
N LEU A 12 -26.29 29.22 12.88
CA LEU A 12 -24.96 29.07 12.28
C LEU A 12 -23.97 28.25 13.14
N ALA A 13 -24.33 27.91 14.38
CA ALA A 13 -23.42 27.27 15.33
C ALA A 13 -23.53 25.73 15.40
N ALA A 14 -24.39 25.10 14.60
CA ALA A 14 -24.65 23.65 14.69
C ALA A 14 -24.14 22.81 13.49
N CYS A 15 -23.49 23.41 12.49
CA CYS A 15 -22.74 22.65 11.50
C CYS A 15 -21.34 22.32 12.02
N VAL A 16 -21.27 21.66 13.18
CA VAL A 16 -20.08 20.90 13.55
C VAL A 16 -20.13 19.65 12.68
N LEU A 17 -19.69 19.78 11.43
CA LEU A 17 -19.33 18.65 10.59
C LEU A 17 -18.24 17.92 11.36
N SER A 18 -18.69 16.93 12.12
CA SER A 18 -17.84 16.00 12.82
C SER A 18 -17.17 15.21 11.71
N SER A 19 -16.00 15.66 11.28
CA SER A 19 -15.11 14.86 10.44
C SER A 19 -14.70 13.67 11.28
N PHE A 20 -15.52 12.62 11.30
CA PHE A 20 -15.14 11.34 11.82
C PHE A 20 -13.92 10.90 11.01
N ALA A 21 -12.76 10.92 11.65
CA ALA A 21 -11.56 10.37 11.06
C ALA A 21 -11.83 8.88 10.79
N PHE A 22 -11.97 8.52 9.52
CA PHE A 22 -12.10 7.14 9.10
C PHE A 22 -10.73 6.48 9.26
N ALA A 23 -10.58 5.68 10.31
CA ALA A 23 -9.38 4.91 10.57
C ALA A 23 -9.81 3.45 10.78
N VAL A 24 -9.55 2.61 9.78
CA VAL A 24 -9.63 1.15 9.95
C VAL A 24 -8.37 0.71 10.69
N GLU A 25 -8.54 -0.04 11.77
CA GLU A 25 -7.42 -0.53 12.58
C GLU A 25 -6.49 -1.40 11.74
N VAL A 26 -5.19 -1.13 11.81
CA VAL A 26 -4.17 -1.92 11.12
C VAL A 26 -4.02 -3.25 11.85
N PRO A 27 -4.22 -4.40 11.17
CA PRO A 27 -4.02 -5.70 11.79
C PRO A 27 -2.56 -5.86 12.20
N LYS A 28 -2.33 -6.66 13.25
CA LYS A 28 -0.97 -7.06 13.64
C LYS A 28 -0.26 -7.73 12.47
N LEU A 29 0.85 -7.16 12.04
CA LEU A 29 1.71 -7.67 10.99
C LEU A 29 2.67 -8.71 11.58
N ASN A 30 3.05 -9.73 10.83
CA ASN A 30 3.94 -10.77 11.36
C ASN A 30 5.11 -10.97 10.40
N ALA A 31 6.34 -10.87 10.94
CA ALA A 31 7.55 -11.28 10.23
C ALA A 31 7.66 -12.83 10.25
N PRO A 32 8.37 -13.46 9.30
CA PRO A 32 9.17 -12.86 8.24
C PRO A 32 8.32 -12.24 7.13
N PHE A 33 8.81 -11.17 6.53
CA PHE A 33 8.21 -10.55 5.34
C PHE A 33 8.89 -11.05 4.06
N ILE A 34 8.10 -11.21 3.00
CA ILE A 34 8.61 -11.36 1.64
C ILE A 34 8.08 -10.22 0.79
N VAL A 35 8.98 -9.54 0.09
CA VAL A 35 8.67 -8.34 -0.70
C VAL A 35 8.88 -8.62 -2.19
N THR A 36 7.95 -8.18 -3.03
CA THR A 36 8.08 -8.20 -4.48
C THR A 36 7.50 -6.91 -5.08
N THR A 37 7.67 -6.71 -6.38
CA THR A 37 7.15 -5.56 -7.12
C THR A 37 6.25 -6.03 -8.27
N CYS A 38 5.20 -5.28 -8.58
CA CYS A 38 4.37 -5.41 -9.76
C CYS A 38 4.76 -4.30 -10.75
N GLY A 39 5.75 -4.57 -11.62
CA GLY A 39 6.22 -3.56 -12.58
C GLY A 39 7.74 -3.31 -12.57
N GLN A 40 8.50 -4.13 -11.84
CA GLN A 40 9.98 -4.13 -11.82
C GLN A 40 10.60 -2.76 -11.49
N SER A 41 9.90 -1.98 -10.67
CA SER A 41 10.41 -0.73 -10.10
C SER A 41 11.28 -1.00 -8.86
N PRO A 42 12.10 -0.01 -8.42
CA PRO A 42 12.93 -0.13 -7.21
C PRO A 42 12.19 -0.36 -5.89
N GLY A 43 10.85 -0.19 -5.84
CA GLY A 43 10.12 -0.12 -4.59
C GLY A 43 10.27 -1.31 -3.65
N ALA A 44 10.28 -2.54 -4.19
CA ALA A 44 10.48 -3.75 -3.38
C ALA A 44 11.82 -3.76 -2.65
N VAL A 45 12.88 -3.28 -3.32
CA VAL A 45 14.23 -3.17 -2.73
C VAL A 45 14.24 -2.11 -1.64
N MET A 46 13.59 -0.96 -1.87
CA MET A 46 13.49 0.12 -0.87
C MET A 46 12.77 -0.34 0.40
N VAL A 47 11.63 -1.04 0.26
CA VAL A 47 10.89 -1.62 1.40
C VAL A 47 11.77 -2.62 2.15
N HIS A 48 12.40 -3.56 1.43
CA HIS A 48 13.28 -4.56 2.03
C HIS A 48 14.44 -3.92 2.82
N MET A 49 15.13 -2.94 2.23
CA MET A 49 16.22 -2.25 2.90
C MET A 49 15.77 -1.53 4.17
N SER A 50 14.61 -0.87 4.13
CA SER A 50 14.04 -0.17 5.28
C SER A 50 13.64 -1.14 6.41
N ALA A 51 13.03 -2.28 6.07
CA ALA A 51 12.71 -3.35 7.01
C ALA A 51 13.98 -3.95 7.66
N MET A 52 15.02 -4.20 6.87
CA MET A 52 16.31 -4.69 7.36
C MET A 52 16.99 -3.72 8.32
N GLN A 53 16.98 -2.41 8.01
CA GLN A 53 17.50 -1.37 8.91
C GLN A 53 16.75 -1.34 10.25
N SER A 54 15.47 -1.70 10.25
CA SER A 54 14.62 -1.82 11.43
C SER A 54 14.72 -3.19 12.12
N LYS A 55 15.68 -4.03 11.72
CA LYS A 55 15.94 -5.38 12.27
C LYS A 55 14.71 -6.30 12.17
N ILE A 56 13.91 -6.14 11.11
CA ILE A 56 12.80 -7.03 10.78
C ILE A 56 13.32 -8.12 9.85
N ALA A 57 12.96 -9.37 10.10
CA ALA A 57 13.24 -10.46 9.17
C ALA A 57 12.45 -10.23 7.87
N ALA A 58 13.14 -9.84 6.81
CA ALA A 58 12.54 -9.58 5.52
C ALA A 58 13.45 -10.08 4.39
N ASN A 59 12.86 -10.59 3.32
CA ASN A 59 13.56 -10.88 2.07
C ASN A 59 12.83 -10.22 0.90
N HIS A 60 13.47 -10.12 -0.26
CA HIS A 60 12.80 -9.68 -1.48
C HIS A 60 13.13 -10.60 -2.66
N ASP A 61 12.15 -10.79 -3.54
CA ASP A 61 12.31 -11.49 -4.81
C ASP A 61 11.32 -10.92 -5.84
N ASN A 62 11.83 -10.15 -6.79
CA ASN A 62 11.04 -9.54 -7.87
C ASN A 62 10.56 -10.56 -8.92
N LYS A 63 11.05 -11.80 -8.85
CA LYS A 63 10.65 -12.91 -9.72
C LYS A 63 9.82 -13.95 -8.96
N LEU A 64 9.40 -13.65 -7.73
CA LEU A 64 8.60 -14.56 -6.93
C LEU A 64 7.30 -14.91 -7.65
N THR A 65 7.06 -16.22 -7.75
CA THR A 65 5.87 -16.82 -8.34
C THR A 65 5.07 -17.53 -7.26
N ALA A 66 3.77 -17.71 -7.49
CA ALA A 66 2.85 -18.31 -6.52
C ALA A 66 3.31 -19.69 -6.03
N ASP A 67 3.79 -20.56 -6.92
CA ASP A 67 4.29 -21.90 -6.61
C ASP A 67 5.50 -21.92 -5.67
N LYS A 68 6.28 -20.84 -5.63
CA LYS A 68 7.46 -20.70 -4.76
C LYS A 68 7.18 -19.99 -3.45
N LEU A 69 6.00 -19.38 -3.29
CA LEU A 69 5.68 -18.56 -2.12
C LEU A 69 5.73 -19.36 -0.82
N ALA A 70 5.21 -20.59 -0.81
CA ALA A 70 5.22 -21.44 0.39
C ALA A 70 6.65 -21.72 0.90
N ALA A 71 7.62 -21.85 -0.01
CA ALA A 71 9.02 -22.08 0.34
C ALA A 71 9.70 -20.84 0.94
N ALA A 72 9.12 -19.64 0.79
CA ALA A 72 9.65 -18.42 1.39
C ALA A 72 9.47 -18.37 2.92
N ASN A 73 8.63 -19.24 3.50
CA ASN A 73 8.32 -19.31 4.94
C ASN A 73 8.01 -17.94 5.58
N ALA A 74 7.33 -17.08 4.82
CA ALA A 74 6.93 -15.75 5.24
C ALA A 74 5.53 -15.76 5.85
N LYS A 75 5.24 -14.76 6.69
CA LYS A 75 3.92 -14.54 7.30
C LYS A 75 3.18 -13.35 6.67
N THR A 76 3.92 -12.44 6.04
CA THR A 76 3.36 -11.28 5.34
C THR A 76 4.00 -11.17 3.95
N LEU A 77 3.17 -11.02 2.92
CA LEU A 77 3.59 -10.66 1.57
C LEU A 77 3.41 -9.14 1.40
N ILE A 78 4.45 -8.46 0.90
CA ILE A 78 4.37 -7.05 0.51
C ILE A 78 4.56 -6.97 -1.00
N VAL A 79 3.59 -6.40 -1.71
CA VAL A 79 3.68 -6.19 -3.16
C VAL A 79 3.71 -4.68 -3.41
N THR A 80 4.82 -4.19 -3.96
CA THR A 80 4.91 -2.78 -4.37
C THR A 80 4.32 -2.57 -5.76
N SER A 81 3.49 -1.56 -5.96
CA SER A 81 2.99 -1.11 -7.26
C SER A 81 3.82 0.05 -7.82
N GLY A 82 3.73 0.27 -9.13
CA GLY A 82 4.50 1.25 -9.89
C GLY A 82 5.39 0.58 -10.93
N THR A 83 5.52 1.19 -12.09
CA THR A 83 6.17 0.55 -13.24
C THR A 83 7.51 1.18 -13.62
N SER A 84 8.42 0.36 -14.14
CA SER A 84 9.69 0.80 -14.72
C SER A 84 9.88 0.12 -16.08
N MET A 85 9.73 0.87 -17.18
CA MET A 85 9.94 0.32 -18.53
C MET A 85 11.33 -0.30 -18.68
N LYS A 86 12.37 0.35 -18.14
CA LYS A 86 13.73 -0.19 -18.15
C LYS A 86 13.85 -1.47 -17.31
N GLY A 87 13.23 -1.48 -16.13
CA GLY A 87 13.24 -2.63 -15.22
C GLY A 87 12.56 -3.85 -15.84
N MET A 88 11.37 -3.65 -16.41
CA MET A 88 10.62 -4.70 -17.09
C MET A 88 11.34 -5.20 -18.33
N GLY A 89 11.94 -4.30 -19.13
CA GLY A 89 12.76 -4.68 -20.27
C GLY A 89 13.96 -5.55 -19.88
N ALA A 90 14.65 -5.21 -18.78
CA ALA A 90 15.78 -6.01 -18.27
C ALA A 90 15.33 -7.37 -17.68
N ALA A 91 14.13 -7.42 -17.11
CA ALA A 91 13.54 -8.65 -16.59
C ALA A 91 12.91 -9.53 -17.67
N GLY A 92 12.74 -9.03 -18.90
CA GLY A 92 12.08 -9.74 -20.00
C GLY A 92 10.57 -9.89 -19.80
N THR A 93 9.93 -8.89 -19.19
CA THR A 93 8.50 -8.90 -18.86
C THR A 93 7.80 -7.62 -19.34
N ASN A 94 6.49 -7.53 -19.14
CA ASN A 94 5.66 -6.35 -19.40
C ASN A 94 4.62 -6.17 -18.27
N VAL A 95 3.85 -5.08 -18.31
CA VAL A 95 2.89 -4.75 -17.25
C VAL A 95 1.80 -5.81 -17.11
N GLU A 96 1.31 -6.39 -18.21
CA GLU A 96 0.26 -7.41 -18.21
C GLU A 96 0.73 -8.70 -17.52
N ASN A 97 1.94 -9.16 -17.85
CA ASN A 97 2.56 -10.34 -17.25
C ASN A 97 2.86 -10.10 -15.76
N GLU A 98 3.32 -8.91 -15.39
CA GLU A 98 3.56 -8.56 -13.99
C GLU A 98 2.27 -8.51 -13.17
N ILE A 99 1.19 -7.96 -13.74
CA ILE A 99 -0.14 -7.95 -13.12
C ILE A 99 -0.64 -9.38 -12.94
N ALA A 100 -0.53 -10.24 -13.95
CA ALA A 100 -0.94 -11.64 -13.87
C ALA A 100 -0.16 -12.37 -12.76
N ARG A 101 1.18 -12.27 -12.77
CA ARG A 101 2.05 -12.87 -11.76
C ARG A 101 1.71 -12.41 -10.34
N CYS A 102 1.55 -11.10 -10.14
CA CYS A 102 1.25 -10.56 -8.81
C CYS A 102 -0.16 -10.91 -8.36
N THR A 103 -1.14 -10.98 -9.26
CA THR A 103 -2.51 -11.40 -8.93
C THR A 103 -2.53 -12.85 -8.45
N GLU A 104 -1.85 -13.76 -9.17
CA GLU A 104 -1.70 -15.16 -8.76
C GLU A 104 -0.98 -15.28 -7.42
N LEU A 105 0.10 -14.51 -7.24
CA LEU A 105 0.88 -14.51 -6.01
C LEU A 105 0.09 -14.01 -4.80
N ILE A 106 -0.69 -12.93 -4.95
CA ILE A 106 -1.58 -12.39 -3.91
C ILE A 106 -2.66 -13.43 -3.57
N ALA A 107 -3.28 -14.04 -4.57
CA ALA A 107 -4.28 -15.09 -4.34
C ALA A 107 -3.70 -16.26 -3.55
N GLU A 108 -2.48 -16.69 -3.87
CA GLU A 108 -1.80 -17.77 -3.15
C GLU A 108 -1.43 -17.38 -1.72
N ALA A 109 -0.93 -16.16 -1.50
CA ALA A 109 -0.63 -15.65 -0.16
C ALA A 109 -1.86 -15.71 0.75
N LYS A 110 -3.03 -15.32 0.23
CA LYS A 110 -4.29 -15.38 0.97
C LYS A 110 -4.70 -16.83 1.28
N LYS A 111 -4.52 -17.78 0.37
CA LYS A 111 -4.76 -19.21 0.64
C LYS A 111 -3.84 -19.76 1.73
N LEU A 112 -2.60 -19.28 1.78
CA LEU A 112 -1.61 -19.65 2.81
C LEU A 112 -1.86 -18.93 4.14
N GLY A 113 -2.90 -18.09 4.25
CA GLY A 113 -3.22 -17.33 5.46
C GLY A 113 -2.21 -16.23 5.78
N MET A 114 -1.46 -15.76 4.78
CA MET A 114 -0.55 -14.63 4.93
C MET A 114 -1.32 -13.31 4.87
N THR A 115 -0.86 -12.30 5.61
CA THR A 115 -1.32 -10.92 5.41
C THR A 115 -0.72 -10.37 4.12
N VAL A 116 -1.52 -9.70 3.30
CA VAL A 116 -1.06 -9.02 2.08
C VAL A 116 -1.04 -7.50 2.27
N ILE A 117 0.13 -6.90 2.11
CA ILE A 117 0.30 -5.44 2.07
C ILE A 117 0.48 -5.00 0.62
N GLY A 118 -0.45 -4.18 0.13
CA GLY A 118 -0.29 -3.44 -1.12
C GLY A 118 0.45 -2.14 -0.83
N ALA A 119 1.58 -1.91 -1.49
CA ALA A 119 2.47 -0.80 -1.17
C ALA A 119 2.71 0.11 -2.37
N HIS A 120 2.61 1.43 -2.18
CA HIS A 120 3.02 2.41 -3.17
C HIS A 120 3.96 3.43 -2.53
N ILE A 121 5.25 3.30 -2.83
CA ILE A 121 6.31 3.92 -2.01
C ILE A 121 7.25 4.84 -2.79
N GLU A 122 7.11 4.89 -4.11
CA GLU A 122 8.00 5.63 -5.01
C GLU A 122 7.48 7.03 -5.40
N GLY A 123 6.38 7.47 -4.78
CA GLY A 123 5.86 8.82 -4.95
C GLY A 123 5.08 9.03 -6.25
N MET A 124 4.64 10.27 -6.49
CA MET A 124 3.80 10.58 -7.67
C MET A 124 4.45 10.22 -9.01
N ALA A 125 5.78 10.11 -9.04
CA ALA A 125 6.56 9.67 -10.20
C ALA A 125 6.26 8.22 -10.66
N ARG A 126 5.49 7.45 -9.89
CA ARG A 126 4.97 6.11 -10.24
C ARG A 126 3.44 6.04 -10.26
N ARG A 127 2.79 7.18 -10.47
CA ARG A 127 1.33 7.34 -10.67
C ARG A 127 1.03 8.15 -11.92
N THR A 128 1.81 7.97 -12.98
CA THR A 128 1.87 8.93 -14.10
C THR A 128 1.14 8.47 -15.35
N ASP A 129 0.96 7.16 -15.53
CA ASP A 129 0.39 6.59 -16.73
C ASP A 129 -0.56 5.41 -16.44
N ASN A 130 -1.11 4.82 -17.51
CA ASN A 130 -2.04 3.71 -17.41
C ASN A 130 -1.37 2.43 -16.88
N SER A 131 -0.06 2.24 -17.08
CA SER A 131 0.67 1.07 -16.58
C SER A 131 0.83 1.15 -15.07
N ASP A 132 1.19 2.33 -14.56
CA ASP A 132 1.21 2.64 -13.15
C ASP A 132 -0.18 2.41 -12.52
N ALA A 133 -1.22 3.02 -13.09
CA ALA A 133 -2.60 2.87 -12.60
C ALA A 133 -3.07 1.41 -12.58
N ALA A 134 -2.77 0.65 -13.64
CA ALA A 134 -3.13 -0.76 -13.72
C ALA A 134 -2.38 -1.61 -12.67
N SER A 135 -1.09 -1.33 -12.43
CA SER A 135 -0.31 -2.02 -11.40
C SER A 135 -0.82 -1.70 -9.98
N ILE A 136 -1.23 -0.46 -9.73
CA ILE A 136 -1.81 -0.01 -8.45
C ILE A 136 -3.12 -0.74 -8.21
N GLU A 137 -4.05 -0.69 -9.17
CA GLU A 137 -5.35 -1.34 -9.01
C GLU A 137 -5.20 -2.86 -8.81
N ALA A 138 -4.34 -3.52 -9.60
CA ALA A 138 -4.09 -4.95 -9.47
C ALA A 138 -3.61 -5.36 -8.08
N VAL A 139 -2.77 -4.54 -7.45
CA VAL A 139 -2.20 -4.80 -6.12
C VAL A 139 -3.17 -4.41 -5.01
N MET A 140 -3.75 -3.20 -5.06
CA MET A 140 -4.50 -2.62 -3.95
C MET A 140 -5.88 -3.28 -3.77
N LYS A 141 -6.52 -3.74 -4.84
CA LYS A 141 -7.87 -4.32 -4.79
C LYS A 141 -7.94 -5.54 -3.87
N ASP A 142 -6.89 -6.35 -3.83
CA ASP A 142 -6.86 -7.61 -3.06
C ASP A 142 -6.00 -7.55 -1.80
N ALA A 143 -5.31 -6.43 -1.54
CA ALA A 143 -4.52 -6.21 -0.33
C ALA A 143 -5.37 -6.13 0.94
N ASP A 144 -4.85 -6.60 2.06
CA ASP A 144 -5.48 -6.48 3.38
C ASP A 144 -5.12 -5.15 4.06
N VAL A 145 -3.96 -4.58 3.71
CA VAL A 145 -3.47 -3.28 4.22
C VAL A 145 -2.84 -2.51 3.06
N ILE A 146 -3.07 -1.19 3.03
CA ILE A 146 -2.40 -0.28 2.10
C ILE A 146 -1.26 0.42 2.84
N LEU A 147 -0.07 0.43 2.23
CA LEU A 147 1.09 1.20 2.69
C LEU A 147 1.44 2.24 1.62
N ALA A 148 1.44 3.52 1.99
CA ALA A 148 1.85 4.60 1.09
C ALA A 148 2.89 5.52 1.75
N VAL A 149 3.79 6.09 0.96
CA VAL A 149 4.57 7.25 1.42
C VAL A 149 3.75 8.53 1.21
N THR A 150 4.00 9.58 1.99
CA THR A 150 3.25 10.85 1.92
C THR A 150 3.21 11.42 0.50
N ASP A 151 4.32 11.37 -0.25
CA ASP A 151 4.33 11.84 -1.64
C ASP A 151 3.37 11.05 -2.54
N SER A 152 3.24 9.73 -2.31
CA SER A 152 2.34 8.86 -3.07
C SER A 152 0.87 9.16 -2.84
N ASP A 153 0.53 9.79 -1.72
CA ASP A 153 -0.84 10.15 -1.32
C ASP A 153 -1.03 11.68 -1.23
N SER A 154 -0.18 12.45 -1.93
CA SER A 154 -0.21 13.92 -1.87
C SER A 154 -1.52 14.53 -2.38
N ASP A 155 -2.26 13.81 -3.22
CA ASP A 155 -3.59 14.14 -3.75
C ASP A 155 -4.74 13.46 -2.99
N GLY A 156 -4.42 12.69 -1.93
CA GLY A 156 -5.36 11.90 -1.14
C GLY A 156 -5.93 10.68 -1.86
N PHE A 157 -5.31 10.22 -2.95
CA PHE A 157 -5.77 9.05 -3.70
C PHE A 157 -5.85 7.76 -2.85
N PHE A 158 -4.79 7.40 -2.14
CA PHE A 158 -4.77 6.20 -1.29
C PHE A 158 -5.63 6.39 -0.05
N THR A 159 -5.72 7.61 0.49
CA THR A 159 -6.69 7.94 1.54
C THR A 159 -8.12 7.65 1.09
N LYS A 160 -8.54 8.14 -0.08
CA LYS A 160 -9.88 7.90 -0.63
C LYS A 160 -10.10 6.42 -0.97
N TYR A 161 -9.13 5.80 -1.63
CA TYR A 161 -9.20 4.38 -1.98
C TYR A 161 -9.36 3.50 -0.74
N ALA A 162 -8.57 3.73 0.30
CA ALA A 162 -8.68 3.00 1.56
C ALA A 162 -10.06 3.17 2.22
N GLN A 163 -10.63 4.37 2.16
CA GLN A 163 -11.99 4.64 2.65
C GLN A 163 -13.06 3.91 1.86
N GLU A 164 -13.03 4.03 0.53
CA GLU A 164 -14.00 3.42 -0.39
C GLU A 164 -13.99 1.89 -0.31
N HIS A 165 -12.81 1.31 -0.10
CA HIS A 165 -12.62 -0.14 -0.01
C HIS A 165 -12.57 -0.68 1.43
N ASN A 166 -12.76 0.17 2.45
CA ASN A 166 -12.68 -0.18 3.88
C ASN A 166 -11.39 -0.94 4.26
N LYS A 167 -10.24 -0.41 3.82
CA LYS A 167 -8.91 -0.98 4.07
C LYS A 167 -8.12 -0.13 5.08
N PRO A 168 -7.37 -0.75 6.02
CA PRO A 168 -6.37 -0.04 6.81
C PRO A 168 -5.34 0.63 5.92
N LEU A 169 -4.97 1.86 6.27
CA LEU A 169 -3.97 2.65 5.56
C LEU A 169 -2.85 3.06 6.50
N ILE A 170 -1.63 2.72 6.13
CA ILE A 170 -0.40 3.18 6.76
C ILE A 170 0.22 4.23 5.84
N VAL A 171 0.23 5.50 6.26
CA VAL A 171 0.97 6.55 5.57
C VAL A 171 2.24 6.85 6.34
N VAL A 172 3.39 6.73 5.67
CA VAL A 172 4.70 7.06 6.24
C VAL A 172 5.33 8.23 5.49
N LYS A 173 6.25 8.95 6.13
CA LYS A 173 6.88 10.13 5.54
C LYS A 173 7.57 9.83 4.19
N ASP A 174 8.40 8.79 4.17
CA ASP A 174 9.24 8.40 3.04
C ASP A 174 9.65 6.93 3.17
N ALA A 175 10.45 6.43 2.23
CA ALA A 175 10.89 5.04 2.20
C ALA A 175 11.68 4.61 3.46
N LEU A 176 12.40 5.52 4.12
CA LEU A 176 13.16 5.22 5.34
C LEU A 176 12.24 5.01 6.55
N ALA A 177 11.06 5.61 6.54
CA ALA A 177 10.07 5.46 7.60
C ALA A 177 9.24 4.16 7.49
N ILE A 178 9.36 3.39 6.39
CA ILE A 178 8.63 2.14 6.19
C ILE A 178 8.97 1.10 7.26
N GLY A 179 10.25 0.77 7.46
CA GLY A 179 10.68 -0.23 8.42
C GLY A 179 10.23 0.08 9.85
N PRO A 180 10.40 1.32 10.36
CA PRO A 180 9.87 1.71 11.67
C PRO A 180 8.36 1.53 11.80
N ALA A 181 7.59 1.88 10.76
CA ALA A 181 6.14 1.71 10.77
C ALA A 181 5.73 0.23 10.78
N LEU A 182 6.39 -0.60 9.98
CA LEU A 182 6.18 -2.04 9.99
C LEU A 182 6.54 -2.65 11.35
N LYS A 183 7.61 -2.18 11.99
CA LYS A 183 8.03 -2.65 13.32
C LYS A 183 7.02 -2.30 14.40
N ALA A 184 6.39 -1.12 14.32
CA ALA A 184 5.37 -0.69 15.26
C ALA A 184 4.05 -1.47 15.13
N ALA A 185 3.82 -2.06 13.96
CA ALA A 185 2.65 -2.90 13.68
C ALA A 185 2.92 -4.41 13.84
N GLU A 186 4.17 -4.82 14.14
CA GLU A 186 4.56 -6.21 14.47
C GLU A 186 4.15 -6.61 15.90
#